data_AF-A0A3B8I8G9-F1
#
_entry.id   AF-A0A3B8I8G9-F1
#
_cell.length_a   1.000
_cell.length_b   1.000
_cell.length_c   1.000
_cell.angle_alpha   90.00
_cell.angle_beta   90.00
_cell.angle_gamma   90.00
#
_symmetry.space_group_name_H-M   'P 1'
#
loop_
_entity.id
_entity.type
_entity.pdbx_description
1 polymer ?
#
loop_
_entity_poly.entity_id
_entity_poly.type
_entity_poly.pdbx_seq_one_letter_code
_entity_poly.pdbx_strand_id
1 'polypeptide(L)'
;MFIGEVSSEGFTIERLVGNYARQYRWNDLTDVMIDIPKLTLTFFTFKDRSFVVPKANHEGWYKLLHAIPEGYPSFDIKAIHNHLSQMTACKVCGGMAVYERVCRACETPVFSGDRQKARLYYTQKQLEYFAQHAGLAYIDLFADPLDGFSKSPDFEILVTEEEVHAFRAQENLT
;
A
#
# COMPACT_ATOMS: atom_id res chain seq x y z
N MET A 1 -3.56 7.16 10.99
CA MET A 1 -3.67 5.85 11.65
C MET A 1 -3.01 4.85 10.72
N PHE A 2 -2.54 3.72 11.22
CA PHE A 2 -2.01 2.68 10.35
C PHE A 2 -2.69 1.35 10.64
N ILE A 3 -2.91 0.58 9.59
CA ILE A 3 -3.27 -0.83 9.70
C ILE A 3 -1.99 -1.57 10.04
N GLY A 4 -1.95 -2.17 11.22
CA GLY A 4 -0.76 -2.87 11.70
C GLY A 4 -0.70 -4.31 11.21
N GLU A 5 -0.76 -5.24 12.15
CA GLU A 5 -0.82 -6.67 11.84
C GLU A 5 -2.14 -6.99 11.14
N VAL A 6 -2.06 -7.81 10.09
CA VAL A 6 -3.20 -8.37 9.38
C VAL A 6 -2.91 -9.84 9.17
N SER A 7 -3.79 -10.71 9.66
CA SER A 7 -3.63 -12.17 9.64
C SER A 7 -4.95 -12.87 9.37
N SER A 8 -4.92 -14.21 9.33
CA SER A 8 -6.12 -15.04 9.19
C SER A 8 -7.10 -14.90 10.36
N GLU A 9 -6.66 -14.36 11.50
CA GLU A 9 -7.50 -14.19 12.70
C GLU A 9 -8.14 -12.80 12.79
N GLY A 10 -7.53 -11.80 12.17
CA GLY A 10 -8.00 -10.42 12.28
C GLY A 10 -6.99 -9.38 11.83
N PHE A 11 -7.15 -8.17 12.36
CA PHE A 11 -6.25 -7.04 12.08
C PHE A 11 -6.18 -6.06 13.25
N THR A 12 -5.16 -5.19 13.24
CA THR A 12 -5.03 -4.07 14.19
C THR A 12 -5.17 -2.72 13.49
N ILE A 13 -5.83 -1.77 14.16
CA ILE A 13 -5.76 -0.34 13.82
C ILE A 13 -4.99 0.38 14.92
N GLU A 14 -3.94 1.08 14.52
CA GLU A 14 -2.98 1.70 15.41
C GLU A 14 -2.93 3.22 15.24
N ARG A 15 -2.78 3.92 16.38
CA ARG A 15 -2.57 5.36 16.45
C ARG A 15 -1.16 5.66 16.91
N LEU A 16 -0.42 6.41 16.09
CA LEU A 16 0.92 6.90 16.40
C LEU A 16 0.93 7.78 17.67
N VAL A 17 -0.14 8.54 17.90
CA VAL A 17 -0.27 9.38 19.10
C VAL A 17 -1.03 8.60 20.18
N GLY A 18 -0.34 8.30 21.28
CA GLY A 18 -0.93 7.70 22.48
C GLY A 18 -0.82 6.18 22.59
N ASN A 19 -0.03 5.51 21.75
CA ASN A 19 0.21 4.04 21.77
C ASN A 19 -1.07 3.21 21.89
N TYR A 20 -2.10 3.61 21.16
CA TYR A 20 -3.37 2.91 21.15
C TYR A 20 -3.44 1.99 19.95
N ALA A 21 -3.46 0.68 20.21
CA ALA A 21 -3.73 -0.36 19.22
C ALA A 21 -5.05 -1.03 19.57
N ARG A 22 -5.96 -1.11 18.60
CA ARG A 22 -7.20 -1.88 18.73
C ARG A 22 -7.19 -3.05 17.78
N GLN A 23 -7.32 -4.24 18.34
CA GLN A 23 -7.45 -5.48 17.60
C GLN A 23 -8.93 -5.74 17.26
N TYR A 24 -9.16 -6.21 16.04
CA TYR A 24 -10.45 -6.67 15.54
C TYR A 24 -10.27 -8.09 15.02
N ARG A 25 -11.12 -9.03 15.46
CA ARG A 25 -11.14 -10.39 14.93
C ARG A 25 -12.18 -10.50 13.84
N TRP A 26 -11.90 -11.25 12.78
CA TRP A 26 -12.85 -11.45 11.69
C TRP A 26 -14.17 -12.06 12.20
N ASN A 27 -14.08 -13.01 13.13
CA ASN A 27 -15.24 -13.68 13.73
C ASN A 27 -16.11 -12.78 14.62
N ASP A 28 -15.62 -11.61 15.02
CA ASP A 28 -16.40 -10.64 15.81
C ASP A 28 -17.20 -9.67 14.92
N LEU A 29 -17.00 -9.74 13.60
CA LEU A 29 -17.67 -8.91 12.61
C LEU A 29 -18.89 -9.63 12.04
N THR A 30 -19.98 -8.89 11.88
CA THR A 30 -21.21 -9.40 11.26
C THR A 30 -21.24 -9.17 9.76
N ASP A 31 -20.61 -8.08 9.30
CA ASP A 31 -20.58 -7.71 7.90
C ASP A 31 -19.43 -6.73 7.62
N VAL A 32 -19.09 -6.60 6.34
CA VAL A 32 -18.12 -5.64 5.82
C VAL A 32 -18.68 -5.03 4.54
N MET A 33 -18.68 -3.70 4.46
CA MET A 33 -19.08 -2.97 3.26
C MET A 33 -17.89 -2.21 2.71
N ILE A 34 -17.83 -2.12 1.38
CA ILE A 34 -16.90 -1.24 0.67
C ILE A 34 -17.65 -0.24 -0.21
N ASP A 35 -17.29 1.04 -0.08
CA ASP A 35 -17.61 2.08 -1.05
C ASP A 35 -16.36 2.31 -1.90
N ILE A 36 -16.31 1.69 -3.08
CA ILE A 36 -15.15 1.77 -3.98
C ILE A 36 -14.89 3.20 -4.45
N PRO A 37 -15.88 3.99 -4.93
CA PRO A 37 -15.65 5.38 -5.31
C PRO A 37 -15.03 6.23 -4.20
N LYS A 38 -15.41 6.00 -2.94
CA LYS A 38 -14.88 6.72 -1.79
C LYS A 38 -13.68 6.03 -1.11
N LEU A 39 -13.26 4.87 -1.59
CA LEU A 39 -12.23 4.01 -0.97
C LEU A 39 -12.42 3.90 0.55
N THR A 40 -13.62 3.51 0.95
CA THR A 40 -14.02 3.47 2.37
C THR A 40 -14.54 2.09 2.74
N LEU A 41 -13.93 1.50 3.76
CA LEU A 41 -14.40 0.27 4.40
C LEU A 41 -15.28 0.61 5.58
N THR A 42 -16.39 -0.09 5.74
CA THR A 42 -17.24 -0.02 6.93
C THR A 42 -17.39 -1.43 7.49
N PHE A 43 -17.03 -1.60 8.75
CA PHE A 43 -17.09 -2.87 9.46
C PHE A 43 -18.25 -2.84 10.44
N PHE A 44 -19.05 -3.91 10.47
CA PHE A 44 -20.20 -4.06 11.35
C PHE A 44 -19.91 -5.12 12.41
N THR A 45 -20.35 -4.88 13.64
CA THR A 45 -20.15 -5.79 14.78
C THR A 45 -21.48 -6.17 15.41
N PHE A 46 -21.52 -7.30 16.12
CA PHE A 46 -22.73 -7.80 16.81
C PHE A 46 -23.36 -6.83 17.83
N LYS A 47 -22.67 -5.75 18.23
CA LYS A 47 -23.16 -4.77 19.21
C LYS A 47 -23.80 -3.54 18.56
N ASP A 48 -24.29 -3.65 17.32
CA ASP A 48 -24.82 -2.55 16.49
C ASP A 48 -23.88 -1.35 16.37
N ARG A 49 -22.58 -1.59 16.52
CA ARG A 49 -21.54 -0.59 16.28
C ARG A 49 -20.90 -0.88 14.94
N SER A 50 -20.96 0.10 14.05
CA SER A 50 -20.08 0.13 12.90
C SER A 50 -18.88 1.02 13.17
N PHE A 51 -17.81 0.78 12.43
CA PHE A 51 -16.70 1.71 12.36
C PHE A 51 -16.22 1.82 10.92
N VAL A 52 -15.74 3.01 10.58
CA VAL A 52 -15.38 3.38 9.20
C VAL A 52 -13.87 3.55 9.11
N VAL A 53 -13.29 2.95 8.09
CA VAL A 53 -11.86 2.97 7.80
C VAL A 53 -11.69 3.54 6.38
N PRO A 54 -11.62 4.88 6.25
CA PRO A 54 -11.33 5.52 4.96
C PRO A 54 -9.84 5.37 4.61
N LYS A 55 -9.50 5.10 3.35
CA LYS A 55 -8.10 5.00 2.89
C LYS A 55 -7.31 6.25 3.27
N ALA A 56 -7.88 7.44 3.04
CA ALA A 56 -7.18 8.72 3.25
C ALA A 56 -6.54 8.90 4.65
N ASN A 57 -7.03 8.18 5.67
CA ASN A 57 -6.53 8.31 7.05
C ASN A 57 -5.79 7.05 7.54
N HIS A 58 -5.63 6.03 6.70
CA HIS A 58 -5.10 4.71 7.06
C HIS A 58 -4.05 4.26 6.04
N GLU A 59 -2.78 4.28 6.45
CA GLU A 59 -1.72 3.51 5.79
C GLU A 59 -1.98 2.02 6.00
N GLY A 60 -1.58 1.16 5.06
CA GLY A 60 -1.88 -0.27 5.14
C GLY A 60 -3.31 -0.64 4.72
N TRP A 61 -4.06 0.29 4.12
CA TRP A 61 -5.47 0.08 3.79
C TRP A 61 -5.67 -0.97 2.69
N TYR A 62 -4.81 -1.00 1.68
CA TYR A 62 -4.92 -2.03 0.64
C TYR A 62 -4.52 -3.41 1.19
N LYS A 63 -3.53 -3.47 2.09
CA LYS A 63 -3.21 -4.69 2.83
C LYS A 63 -4.42 -5.21 3.60
N LEU A 64 -5.18 -4.33 4.26
CA LEU A 64 -6.43 -4.71 4.92
C LEU A 64 -7.46 -5.22 3.91
N LEU A 65 -7.66 -4.47 2.81
CA LEU A 65 -8.63 -4.81 1.77
C LEU A 65 -8.41 -6.23 1.22
N HIS A 66 -7.16 -6.57 0.94
CA HIS A 66 -6.76 -7.88 0.41
C HIS A 66 -6.97 -9.03 1.40
N ALA A 67 -6.99 -8.75 2.70
CA ALA A 67 -7.07 -9.76 3.73
C ALA A 67 -8.48 -10.02 4.27
N ILE A 68 -9.46 -9.19 3.90
CA ILE A 68 -10.86 -9.38 4.32
C ILE A 68 -11.34 -10.74 3.81
N PRO A 69 -11.76 -11.67 4.71
CA PRO A 69 -12.29 -12.96 4.30
C PRO A 69 -13.54 -12.83 3.42
N GLU A 70 -13.71 -13.81 2.53
CA GLU A 70 -14.99 -14.01 1.84
C GLU A 70 -16.10 -14.41 2.82
N GLY A 71 -17.36 -14.14 2.43
CA GLY A 71 -18.54 -14.59 3.16
C GLY A 71 -19.29 -13.49 3.92
N TYR A 72 -18.76 -12.27 3.99
CA TYR A 72 -19.52 -11.12 4.49
C TYR A 72 -20.62 -10.73 3.49
N PRO A 73 -21.90 -10.64 3.91
CA PRO A 73 -23.03 -10.44 3.00
C PRO A 73 -22.92 -9.22 2.08
N SER A 74 -22.38 -8.11 2.58
CA SER A 74 -22.30 -6.84 1.85
C SER A 74 -20.93 -6.57 1.24
N PHE A 75 -20.01 -7.53 1.32
CA PHE A 75 -18.66 -7.38 0.80
C PHE A 75 -18.60 -7.82 -0.67
N ASP A 76 -18.67 -6.85 -1.58
CA ASP A 76 -18.61 -7.11 -3.03
C ASP A 76 -17.17 -7.39 -3.48
N ILE A 77 -16.73 -8.64 -3.27
CA ILE A 77 -15.40 -9.10 -3.69
C ILE A 77 -15.21 -9.00 -5.21
N LYS A 78 -16.27 -9.12 -6.01
CA LYS A 78 -16.17 -9.00 -7.47
C LYS A 78 -15.86 -7.56 -7.88
N ALA A 79 -16.51 -6.58 -7.25
CA ALA A 79 -16.19 -5.17 -7.48
C ALA A 79 -14.74 -4.86 -7.08
N ILE A 80 -14.23 -5.44 -5.99
CA ILE A 80 -12.84 -5.29 -5.56
C ILE A 80 -11.89 -5.90 -6.60
N HIS A 81 -12.11 -7.15 -7.02
CA HIS A 81 -11.29 -7.78 -8.05
C HIS A 81 -11.29 -6.98 -9.35
N ASN A 82 -12.46 -6.47 -9.78
CA ASN A 82 -12.55 -5.61 -10.95
C ASN A 82 -11.76 -4.31 -10.77
N HIS A 83 -11.86 -3.65 -9.62
CA HIS A 83 -11.10 -2.43 -9.32
C HIS A 83 -9.58 -2.69 -9.33
N LEU A 84 -9.12 -3.74 -8.65
CA LEU A 84 -7.70 -4.10 -8.58
C LEU A 84 -7.16 -4.55 -9.95
N SER A 85 -7.97 -5.22 -10.76
CA SER A 85 -7.55 -5.67 -12.11
C SER A 85 -7.25 -4.53 -13.09
N GLN A 86 -7.76 -3.33 -12.81
CA GLN A 86 -7.47 -2.12 -13.60
C GLN A 86 -6.12 -1.50 -13.26
N MET A 87 -5.45 -1.99 -12.20
CA MET A 87 -4.17 -1.44 -11.78
C MET A 87 -3.02 -1.96 -12.64
N THR A 88 -2.04 -1.09 -12.86
CA THR A 88 -0.84 -1.41 -13.66
C THR A 88 0.43 -1.36 -12.82
N ALA A 89 1.52 -1.89 -13.38
CA ALA A 89 2.80 -1.93 -12.70
C ALA A 89 3.35 -0.52 -12.42
N CYS A 90 3.80 -0.29 -11.18
CA CYS A 90 4.55 0.90 -10.82
C CYS A 90 6.00 0.77 -11.26
N LYS A 91 6.52 1.78 -11.97
CA LYS A 91 7.92 1.83 -12.37
C LYS A 91 8.88 2.24 -11.25
N VAL A 92 8.36 2.53 -10.05
CA VAL A 92 9.14 2.97 -8.89
C VAL A 92 9.27 1.84 -7.87
N CYS A 93 8.16 1.42 -7.25
CA CYS A 93 8.20 0.33 -6.27
C CYS A 93 8.00 -1.06 -6.88
N GLY A 94 7.61 -1.16 -8.16
CA GLY A 94 7.33 -2.43 -8.82
C GLY A 94 5.97 -3.06 -8.52
N GLY A 95 5.18 -2.49 -7.62
CA GLY A 95 3.85 -3.04 -7.28
C GLY A 95 2.80 -2.84 -8.39
N MET A 96 1.91 -3.83 -8.54
CA MET A 96 0.71 -3.76 -9.38
C MET A 96 -0.36 -2.86 -8.74
N ALA A 97 -0.07 -1.56 -8.68
CA ALA A 97 -0.79 -0.62 -7.83
C ALA A 97 -1.09 0.73 -8.50
N VAL A 98 -0.77 0.91 -9.80
CA VAL A 98 -1.01 2.19 -10.48
C VAL A 98 -2.45 2.29 -10.94
N TYR A 99 -3.19 3.26 -10.42
CA TYR A 99 -4.55 3.59 -10.81
C TYR A 99 -4.69 5.11 -10.95
N GLU A 100 -5.41 5.59 -11.97
CA GLU A 100 -5.59 7.04 -12.23
C GLU A 100 -4.26 7.83 -12.23
N ARG A 101 -3.21 7.25 -12.80
CA ARG A 101 -1.86 7.84 -12.92
C ARG A 101 -1.13 8.07 -11.59
N VAL A 102 -1.50 7.39 -10.51
CA VAL A 102 -0.74 7.40 -9.25
C VAL A 102 -0.58 5.98 -8.72
N CYS A 103 0.60 5.64 -8.22
CA CYS A 103 0.80 4.38 -7.52
C CYS A 103 0.12 4.40 -6.16
N ARG A 104 -0.75 3.43 -5.87
CA ARG A 104 -1.46 3.33 -4.60
C ARG A 104 -0.61 2.73 -3.46
N ALA A 105 0.57 2.18 -3.79
CA ALA A 105 1.53 1.64 -2.82
C ALA A 105 2.58 2.68 -2.38
N CYS A 106 3.28 3.32 -3.33
CA CYS A 106 4.34 4.31 -3.02
C CYS A 106 3.92 5.76 -3.29
N GLU A 107 2.65 6.00 -3.62
CA GLU A 107 2.05 7.33 -3.85
C GLU A 107 2.71 8.16 -4.97
N THR A 108 3.61 7.55 -5.74
CA THR A 108 4.33 8.24 -6.80
C THR A 108 3.45 8.42 -8.04
N PRO A 109 3.33 9.64 -8.59
CA PRO A 109 2.60 9.87 -9.83
C PRO A 109 3.32 9.28 -11.05
N VAL A 110 2.54 8.86 -12.04
CA VAL A 110 3.03 8.40 -13.34
C VAL A 110 3.51 9.60 -14.14
N PHE A 111 4.76 9.50 -14.62
CA PHE A 111 5.37 10.55 -15.42
C PHE A 111 4.53 10.89 -16.67
N SER A 112 4.38 12.18 -16.96
CA SER A 112 3.51 12.71 -18.02
C SER A 112 4.24 13.42 -19.16
N GLY A 113 5.57 13.45 -19.15
CA GLY A 113 6.39 14.20 -20.11
C GLY A 113 7.05 13.35 -21.20
N ASP A 114 8.17 13.87 -21.72
CA ASP A 114 8.97 13.25 -22.78
C ASP A 114 9.50 11.86 -22.38
N ARG A 115 9.34 10.86 -23.26
CA ARG A 115 9.85 9.50 -23.05
C ARG A 115 11.34 9.44 -22.69
N GLN A 116 12.18 10.33 -23.25
CA GLN A 116 13.61 10.38 -22.93
C GLN A 116 13.84 10.87 -21.48
N LYS A 117 13.00 11.75 -20.96
CA LYS A 117 13.06 12.23 -19.58
C LYS A 117 12.44 11.26 -18.59
N ALA A 118 11.59 10.33 -19.05
CA ALA A 118 10.94 9.36 -18.20
C ALA A 118 11.94 8.46 -17.45
N ARG A 119 13.03 8.02 -18.11
CA ARG A 119 14.04 7.19 -17.44
C ARG A 119 14.69 7.93 -16.28
N LEU A 120 15.15 9.16 -16.49
CA LEU A 120 15.74 10.00 -15.45
C LEU A 120 14.76 10.22 -14.28
N TYR A 121 13.49 10.50 -14.59
CA TYR A 121 12.45 10.65 -13.59
C TYR A 121 12.30 9.37 -12.73
N TYR A 122 12.17 8.21 -13.36
CA TYR A 122 11.96 6.95 -12.65
C TYR A 122 13.21 6.50 -11.88
N THR A 123 14.42 6.73 -12.42
CA THR A 123 15.68 6.53 -11.68
C THR A 123 15.69 7.37 -10.40
N GLN A 124 15.39 8.67 -10.50
CA GLN A 124 15.34 9.55 -9.32
C GLN A 124 14.28 9.10 -8.31
N LYS A 125 13.09 8.71 -8.77
CA LYS A 125 12.03 8.23 -7.87
C LYS A 125 12.34 6.88 -7.23
N GLN A 126 13.06 5.99 -7.92
CA GLN A 126 13.56 4.76 -7.29
C GLN A 126 14.60 5.07 -6.21
N LEU A 127 15.54 6.00 -6.45
CA LEU A 127 16.49 6.43 -5.41
C LEU A 127 15.77 6.95 -4.16
N GLU A 128 14.83 7.89 -4.34
CA GLU A 128 14.04 8.45 -3.23
C GLU A 128 13.27 7.35 -2.48
N TYR A 129 12.57 6.48 -3.20
CA TYR A 129 11.76 5.41 -2.61
C TYR A 129 12.62 4.42 -1.84
N PHE A 130 13.65 3.85 -2.49
CA PHE A 130 14.50 2.85 -1.85
C PHE A 130 15.36 3.44 -0.74
N ALA A 131 15.81 4.69 -0.81
CA ALA A 131 16.57 5.32 0.28
C ALA A 131 15.74 5.45 1.57
N GLN A 132 14.42 5.66 1.44
CA GLN A 132 13.49 5.73 2.58
C GLN A 132 13.18 4.35 3.19
N HIS A 133 13.21 3.29 2.38
CA HIS A 133 12.81 1.93 2.79
C HIS A 133 14.00 0.98 3.02
N ALA A 134 15.20 1.38 2.61
CA ALA A 134 16.46 0.67 2.80
C ALA A 134 16.78 0.48 4.30
N GLY A 135 17.00 -0.78 4.69
CA GLY A 135 17.69 -1.09 5.94
C GLY A 135 19.10 -0.49 5.95
N LEU A 136 19.68 -0.26 7.15
CA LEU A 136 21.02 0.31 7.28
C LEU A 136 22.14 -0.58 6.68
N ALA A 137 21.89 -1.88 6.50
CA ALA A 137 22.90 -2.86 6.12
C ALA A 137 22.59 -3.67 4.84
N TYR A 138 21.33 -3.69 4.37
CA TYR A 138 20.92 -4.43 3.18
C TYR A 138 19.63 -3.81 2.60
N ILE A 139 19.56 -3.70 1.28
CA ILE A 139 18.41 -3.17 0.55
C ILE A 139 17.84 -4.30 -0.30
N ASP A 140 16.79 -4.96 0.18
CA ASP A 140 16.05 -5.89 -0.66
C ASP A 140 15.07 -5.13 -1.55
N LEU A 141 15.53 -4.75 -2.75
CA LEU A 141 14.74 -4.02 -3.75
C LEU A 141 13.50 -4.81 -4.25
N PHE A 142 13.38 -6.09 -3.87
CA PHE A 142 12.27 -6.98 -4.23
C PHE A 142 11.34 -7.32 -3.05
N ALA A 143 11.78 -7.22 -1.79
CA ALA A 143 10.97 -7.61 -0.63
C ALA A 143 10.10 -6.50 0.00
N ASP A 144 10.04 -5.31 -0.62
CA ASP A 144 9.30 -4.18 -0.05
C ASP A 144 7.82 -4.50 0.23
N PRO A 145 7.28 -4.04 1.37
CA PRO A 145 5.86 -4.18 1.69
C PRO A 145 5.04 -3.28 0.76
N LEU A 146 4.55 -3.85 -0.33
CA LEU A 146 3.74 -3.16 -1.34
C LEU A 146 2.28 -2.95 -0.89
N ASP A 147 2.01 -2.66 0.39
CA ASP A 147 0.64 -2.50 0.92
C ASP A 147 -0.35 -3.59 0.44
N GLY A 148 0.09 -4.85 0.43
CA GLY A 148 -0.70 -6.00 -0.03
C GLY A 148 -0.75 -6.23 -1.55
N PHE A 149 -0.19 -5.32 -2.36
CA PHE A 149 -0.08 -5.50 -3.81
C PHE A 149 0.98 -6.53 -4.19
N SER A 150 0.76 -7.22 -5.32
CA SER A 150 1.78 -8.10 -5.90
C SER A 150 2.87 -7.29 -6.62
N LYS A 151 4.10 -7.82 -6.62
CA LYS A 151 5.19 -7.28 -7.44
C LYS A 151 4.96 -7.67 -8.91
N SER A 152 5.22 -6.73 -9.82
CA SER A 152 5.22 -7.00 -11.25
C SER A 152 6.42 -7.90 -11.61
N PRO A 153 6.23 -8.97 -12.40
CA PRO A 153 7.33 -9.81 -12.88
C PRO A 153 8.26 -9.07 -13.85
N ASP A 154 7.77 -8.00 -14.48
CA ASP A 154 8.51 -7.19 -15.46
C ASP A 154 9.11 -5.91 -14.83
N PHE A 155 9.23 -5.87 -13.50
CA PHE A 155 9.76 -4.70 -12.80
C PHE A 155 11.27 -4.53 -13.08
N GLU A 156 11.62 -3.43 -13.75
CA GLU A 156 13.01 -3.02 -13.98
C GLU A 156 13.50 -2.14 -12.82
N ILE A 157 14.55 -2.60 -12.14
CA ILE A 157 15.33 -1.78 -11.23
C ILE A 157 16.31 -0.94 -12.06
N LEU A 158 16.28 0.37 -11.85
CA LEU A 158 17.05 1.36 -12.59
C LEU A 158 18.27 1.88 -11.81
N VAL A 159 18.42 1.46 -10.56
CA VAL A 159 19.43 1.95 -9.61
C VAL A 159 20.17 0.78 -8.95
N THR A 160 21.37 1.00 -8.44
CA THR A 160 22.09 0.00 -7.64
C THR A 160 22.00 0.28 -6.13
N GLU A 161 22.34 -0.70 -5.30
CA GLU A 161 22.41 -0.52 -3.85
C GLU A 161 23.41 0.59 -3.48
N GLU A 162 24.56 0.65 -4.15
CA GLU A 162 25.57 1.70 -3.93
C GLU A 162 25.04 3.09 -4.24
N GLU A 163 24.26 3.24 -5.32
CA GLU A 163 23.64 4.51 -5.67
C GLU A 163 22.62 4.96 -4.62
N VAL A 164 21.82 4.02 -4.10
CA VAL A 164 20.84 4.30 -3.03
C VAL A 164 21.56 4.69 -1.73
N HIS A 165 22.64 4.00 -1.36
CA HIS A 165 23.45 4.36 -0.18
C HIS A 165 24.11 5.74 -0.34
N ALA A 166 24.67 6.05 -1.51
CA ALA A 166 25.27 7.33 -1.80
C ALA A 166 24.23 8.47 -1.74
N PHE A 167 23.04 8.26 -2.31
CA PHE A 167 21.93 9.21 -2.26
C PHE A 167 21.50 9.50 -0.81
N ARG A 168 21.32 8.46 0.01
CA ARG A 168 20.95 8.60 1.43
C ARG A 168 22.02 9.33 2.25
N ALA A 169 23.30 9.09 1.98
CA ALA A 169 24.38 9.78 2.67
C ALA A 169 24.39 11.28 2.37
N GLN A 170 24.03 11.69 1.15
CA GLN A 170 23.92 13.10 0.78
C GLN A 170 22.73 13.80 1.47
N GLU A 171 21.56 13.16 1.49
CA GLU A 171 20.35 13.69 2.17
C GLU A 171 20.56 13.89 3.68
N ASN A 172 21.35 13.05 4.34
CA ASN A 172 21.66 13.20 5.77
C ASN A 172 22.63 14.36 6.09
N LEU A 173 23.29 14.93 5.08
CA LEU A 173 24.24 16.05 5.24
C LEU A 173 23.58 17.42 4.98
N THR A 174 22.35 17.43 4.45
CA THR A 174 21.55 18.63 4.13
C THR A 174 20.47 18.87 5.17
#